data_AF-A0A8S4G183-F1
#
_entry.id   AF-A0A8S4G183-F1
#
_cell.length_a   1.000
_cell.length_b   1.000
_cell.length_c   1.000
_cell.angle_alpha   90.00
_cell.angle_beta   90.00
_cell.angle_gamma   90.00
#
_symmetry.space_group_name_H-M   'P 1'
#
loop_
_entity.id
_entity.type
_entity.pdbx_description
1 polymer ?
#
loop_
_entity_poly.entity_id
_entity_poly.type
_entity_poly.pdbx_seq_one_letter_code
_entity_poly.pdbx_strand_id
1 'polypeptide(L)'
;MAKREFSWPNFHWMRKGLASGKHPQPYYGRLIGRLSNYAHGIKGTVYAVDEATVFVRGFAYDGTGPDAYFWVGDSPQPSPEGLLVPYPDDYSSREPPILQAHSGTDILLRLPAGKRLRDIKWLSVWCRRFTVNFGDVFIPAGLDPPRPRVLPEFKRLAHGLRSGNISVLDAKTFYIPNLHYDGAGPDAYFWVGNGSEPNPFGTKVPNEMGSLHPLRGYQGEDIEIQLPERLTVYAVDWLAVWCVEYRHNFGHVMLPKDLDVPPALGQTKITVSLGGVVKVWGTREGWKTWV
;
A
#
# COMPACT_ATOMS: atom_id res chain seq x y z
N MET A 1 42.41 22.03 45.33
CA MET A 1 42.69 20.66 45.80
C MET A 1 41.46 20.10 46.50
N ALA A 2 41.24 18.79 46.35
CA ALA A 2 40.13 17.94 46.82
C ALA A 2 38.80 17.98 46.03
N LYS A 3 38.52 16.87 45.33
CA LYS A 3 37.22 16.16 45.23
C LYS A 3 37.49 14.83 44.48
N ARG A 4 37.75 13.75 45.24
CA ARG A 4 36.87 12.57 45.41
C ARG A 4 36.58 11.85 44.09
N GLU A 5 37.38 10.83 43.79
CA GLU A 5 37.05 9.77 42.83
C GLU A 5 36.00 8.84 43.43
N PHE A 6 34.94 8.60 42.67
CA PHE A 6 33.88 7.65 42.99
C PHE A 6 33.82 6.65 41.84
N SER A 7 34.19 5.40 42.10
CA SER A 7 34.10 4.30 41.14
C SER A 7 32.65 3.96 40.85
N TRP A 8 32.32 3.68 39.59
CA TRP A 8 31.09 2.98 39.20
C TRP A 8 31.44 1.65 38.50
N PRO A 9 30.69 0.57 38.75
CA PRO A 9 31.04 -0.77 38.30
C PRO A 9 30.71 -1.05 36.83
N ASN A 10 31.47 -1.97 36.26
CA ASN A 10 31.28 -2.60 34.95
C ASN A 10 29.84 -3.07 34.72
N PHE A 11 29.17 -2.53 33.70
CA PHE A 11 27.97 -3.12 33.12
C PHE A 11 28.28 -3.72 31.76
N HIS A 12 28.45 -5.04 31.75
CA HIS A 12 28.54 -5.88 30.56
C HIS A 12 27.15 -5.99 29.93
N TRP A 13 26.85 -5.20 28.91
CA TRP A 13 25.64 -5.39 28.10
C TRP A 13 25.95 -6.30 26.91
N MET A 14 25.50 -7.54 27.00
CA MET A 14 25.31 -8.44 25.86
C MET A 14 24.26 -7.81 24.92
N ARG A 15 24.70 -7.20 23.81
CA ARG A 15 23.80 -6.90 22.69
C ARG A 15 23.48 -8.20 21.95
N LYS A 16 22.40 -8.89 22.34
CA LYS A 16 21.70 -9.80 21.42
C LYS A 16 20.78 -8.98 20.54
N GLY A 17 20.98 -9.11 19.23
CA GLY A 17 20.49 -8.21 18.19
C GLY A 17 18.98 -8.11 18.09
N LEU A 18 18.49 -6.88 18.16
CA LEU A 18 17.24 -6.43 17.55
C LEU A 18 17.62 -5.66 16.28
N ALA A 19 17.45 -6.29 15.12
CA ALA A 19 17.34 -5.68 13.80
C ALA A 19 16.69 -6.75 12.90
N SER A 20 15.67 -6.49 12.09
CA SER A 20 15.45 -5.30 11.28
C SER A 20 13.97 -5.19 10.85
N GLY A 21 13.24 -4.19 11.34
CA GLY A 21 12.16 -3.60 10.56
C GLY A 21 12.78 -2.46 9.77
N LYS A 22 12.89 -2.56 8.44
CA LYS A 22 13.43 -1.46 7.61
C LYS A 22 12.63 -0.16 7.75
N HIS A 23 11.38 -0.25 8.21
CA HIS A 23 10.54 0.89 8.51
C HIS A 23 9.97 0.78 9.94
N PRO A 24 10.14 1.81 10.81
CA PRO A 24 9.42 1.87 12.06
C PRO A 24 7.92 1.98 11.76
N GLN A 25 7.11 1.15 12.42
CA GLN A 25 5.66 1.27 12.31
C GLN A 25 5.19 2.49 13.11
N PRO A 26 4.25 3.29 12.57
CA PRO A 26 3.52 3.06 11.33
C PRO A 26 4.30 3.51 10.08
N TYR A 27 4.33 2.66 9.05
CA TYR A 27 4.95 2.96 7.75
C TYR A 27 3.96 3.66 6.80
N TYR A 28 4.32 4.83 6.29
CA TYR A 28 3.46 5.68 5.44
C TYR A 28 4.01 5.92 4.03
N GLY A 29 5.11 5.25 3.65
CA GLY A 29 5.80 5.47 2.40
C GLY A 29 6.98 6.44 2.52
N ARG A 30 7.42 7.00 1.39
CA ARG A 30 8.60 7.87 1.32
C ARG A 30 8.23 9.30 1.70
N LEU A 31 8.92 9.91 2.66
CA LEU A 31 8.66 11.30 3.07
C LEU A 31 8.88 12.27 1.88
N ILE A 32 7.87 13.09 1.59
CA ILE A 32 7.95 14.21 0.65
C ILE A 32 8.33 15.48 1.43
N GLY A 33 7.57 15.80 2.49
CA GLY A 33 7.81 17.01 3.28
C GLY A 33 6.61 17.40 4.15
N ARG A 34 6.70 18.57 4.79
CA ARG A 34 5.58 19.16 5.54
C ARG A 34 4.91 20.23 4.67
N LEU A 35 3.59 20.33 4.75
CA LEU A 35 2.87 21.43 4.12
C LEU A 35 3.25 22.75 4.79
N SER A 36 3.61 23.74 3.98
CA SER A 36 3.71 25.13 4.38
C SER A 36 2.31 25.69 4.68
N ASN A 37 2.25 26.65 5.60
CA ASN A 37 1.01 27.34 5.93
C ASN A 37 1.12 28.81 5.54
N TYR A 38 0.31 29.24 4.58
CA TYR A 38 0.19 30.64 4.18
C TYR A 38 -1.12 31.27 4.66
N ALA A 39 -2.19 30.47 4.73
CA ALA A 39 -3.49 30.89 5.23
C ALA A 39 -4.30 29.66 5.69
N HIS A 40 -5.39 29.90 6.42
CA HIS A 40 -6.38 28.88 6.76
C HIS A 40 -5.88 27.68 7.58
N GLY A 41 -4.74 27.84 8.26
CA GLY A 41 -4.23 26.88 9.22
C GLY A 41 -3.79 25.56 8.62
N ILE A 42 -3.24 25.57 7.39
CA ILE A 42 -2.78 24.35 6.72
C ILE A 42 -1.72 23.64 7.56
N LYS A 43 -1.93 22.36 7.80
CA LYS A 43 -0.95 21.46 8.42
C LYS A 43 -0.98 20.13 7.70
N GLY A 44 0.09 19.37 7.84
CA GLY A 44 0.17 17.99 7.37
C GLY A 44 1.58 17.59 7.01
N THR A 45 1.87 16.30 7.06
CA THR A 45 3.12 15.73 6.55
C THR A 45 2.79 14.80 5.40
N VAL A 46 3.40 15.04 4.24
CA VAL A 46 3.09 14.36 2.99
C VAL A 46 4.11 13.26 2.74
N TYR A 47 3.61 12.09 2.34
CA TYR A 47 4.38 10.90 2.00
C TYR A 47 3.94 10.39 0.63
N ALA A 48 4.88 9.90 -0.17
CA ALA A 48 4.61 9.13 -1.38
C ALA A 48 4.33 7.68 -1.00
N VAL A 49 3.10 7.23 -1.27
CA VAL A 49 2.66 5.84 -1.06
C VAL A 49 3.17 4.97 -2.19
N ASP A 50 2.99 5.44 -3.43
CA ASP A 50 3.49 4.83 -4.66
C ASP A 50 3.69 5.92 -5.74
N GLU A 51 3.84 5.54 -7.02
CA GLU A 51 4.04 6.50 -8.12
C GLU A 51 2.87 7.47 -8.35
N ALA A 52 1.65 7.17 -7.91
CA ALA A 52 0.43 7.91 -8.22
C ALA A 52 -0.42 8.26 -6.99
N THR A 53 0.00 7.88 -5.78
CA THR A 53 -0.73 8.12 -4.55
C THR A 53 0.14 8.78 -3.49
N VAL A 54 -0.42 9.79 -2.82
CA VAL A 54 0.19 10.45 -1.66
C VAL A 54 -0.68 10.29 -0.43
N PHE A 55 -0.02 10.24 0.72
CA PHE A 55 -0.66 10.23 2.02
C PHE A 55 -0.31 11.50 2.78
N VAL A 56 -1.32 12.25 3.22
CA VAL A 56 -1.16 13.45 4.03
C VAL A 56 -1.56 13.11 5.47
N ARG A 57 -0.57 12.96 6.33
CA ARG A 57 -0.77 12.65 7.75
C ARG A 57 -1.09 13.91 8.54
N GLY A 58 -2.14 13.86 9.35
CA GLY A 58 -2.54 14.94 10.26
C GLY A 58 -2.88 16.24 9.54
N PHE A 59 -3.62 16.14 8.43
CA PHE A 59 -4.07 17.29 7.66
C PHE A 59 -5.00 18.18 8.49
N ALA A 60 -4.77 19.50 8.44
CA ALA A 60 -5.67 20.48 9.04
C ALA A 60 -5.93 21.63 8.07
N TYR A 61 -7.16 22.13 8.07
CA TYR A 61 -7.63 23.26 7.28
C TYR A 61 -8.93 23.78 7.92
N ASP A 62 -9.08 25.09 8.07
CA ASP A 62 -10.23 25.68 8.78
C ASP A 62 -11.57 25.61 8.01
N GLY A 63 -11.56 25.29 6.72
CA GLY A 63 -12.76 25.15 5.90
C GLY A 63 -13.38 26.47 5.42
N THR A 64 -12.75 27.62 5.68
CA THR A 64 -13.36 28.94 5.42
C THR A 64 -13.12 29.47 3.99
N GLY A 65 -12.23 28.84 3.23
CA GLY A 65 -12.01 29.15 1.82
C GLY A 65 -13.21 28.75 0.95
N PRO A 66 -13.72 29.64 0.09
CA PRO A 66 -14.99 29.44 -0.60
C PRO A 66 -14.95 28.47 -1.79
N ASP A 67 -13.77 28.08 -2.27
CA ASP A 67 -13.57 27.22 -3.45
C ASP A 67 -12.18 26.55 -3.41
N ALA A 68 -11.88 25.92 -2.26
CA ALA A 68 -10.59 25.29 -1.97
C ALA A 68 -10.55 23.80 -2.37
N TYR A 69 -9.40 23.35 -2.88
CA TYR A 69 -9.16 21.97 -3.31
C TYR A 69 -7.70 21.56 -3.08
N PHE A 70 -7.44 20.25 -3.13
CA PHE A 70 -6.08 19.78 -3.40
C PHE A 70 -5.72 20.01 -4.87
N TRP A 71 -4.50 20.43 -5.11
CA TRP A 71 -4.05 20.94 -6.39
C TRP A 71 -2.62 20.49 -6.66
N VAL A 72 -2.30 20.10 -7.90
CA VAL A 72 -0.95 19.67 -8.30
C VAL A 72 -0.55 20.31 -9.62
N GLY A 73 0.74 20.49 -9.85
CA GLY A 73 1.23 21.00 -11.13
C GLY A 73 2.73 20.82 -11.29
N ASP A 74 3.24 21.11 -12.49
CA ASP A 74 4.63 20.92 -12.92
C ASP A 74 5.39 22.24 -13.14
N SER A 75 4.73 23.37 -12.94
CA SER A 75 5.32 24.70 -12.91
C SER A 75 6.28 24.85 -11.71
N PRO A 76 7.21 25.82 -11.74
CA PRO A 76 8.15 26.04 -10.63
C PRO A 76 7.52 26.42 -9.29
N GLN A 77 6.26 26.90 -9.29
CA GLN A 77 5.49 27.31 -8.12
C GLN A 77 4.01 27.00 -8.33
N PRO A 78 3.22 26.77 -7.26
CA PRO A 78 1.76 26.65 -7.36
C PRO A 78 1.13 27.77 -8.19
N SER A 79 0.30 27.38 -9.17
CA SER A 79 -0.30 28.32 -10.13
C SER A 79 -1.72 27.90 -10.55
N PRO A 80 -2.51 28.83 -11.14
CA PRO A 80 -3.86 28.55 -11.61
C PRO A 80 -3.96 27.41 -12.64
N GLU A 81 -2.89 27.14 -13.39
CA GLU A 81 -2.82 26.11 -14.43
C GLU A 81 -2.63 24.69 -13.88
N GLY A 82 -2.56 24.54 -12.54
CA GLY A 82 -2.53 23.22 -11.92
C GLY A 82 -3.82 22.41 -12.13
N LEU A 83 -3.76 21.16 -11.68
CA LEU A 83 -4.82 20.17 -11.81
C LEU A 83 -5.45 19.92 -10.43
N LEU A 84 -6.78 19.94 -10.40
CA LEU A 84 -7.57 19.56 -9.24
C LEU A 84 -7.37 18.07 -8.93
N VAL A 85 -6.98 17.76 -7.70
CA VAL A 85 -6.95 16.39 -7.16
C VAL A 85 -8.26 16.13 -6.40
N PRO A 86 -9.17 15.29 -6.91
CA PRO A 86 -10.47 15.09 -6.27
C PRO A 86 -10.33 14.52 -4.86
N TYR A 87 -11.07 15.10 -3.91
CA TYR A 87 -11.16 14.59 -2.55
C TYR A 87 -12.47 15.05 -1.86
N PRO A 88 -13.22 14.14 -1.23
CA PRO A 88 -13.08 12.69 -1.33
C PRO A 88 -13.28 12.19 -2.79
N ASP A 89 -12.79 10.99 -3.11
CA ASP A 89 -12.77 10.46 -4.47
C ASP A 89 -14.03 9.65 -4.86
N ASP A 90 -14.97 9.48 -3.92
CA ASP A 90 -16.21 8.72 -4.05
C ASP A 90 -17.46 9.59 -4.29
N TYR A 91 -17.28 10.79 -4.84
CA TYR A 91 -18.35 11.73 -5.13
C TYR A 91 -19.18 11.31 -6.37
N SER A 92 -20.50 11.57 -6.33
CA SER A 92 -21.45 11.22 -7.41
C SER A 92 -21.80 12.40 -8.33
N SER A 93 -21.39 13.61 -7.96
CA SER A 93 -21.63 14.83 -8.73
C SER A 93 -20.72 14.92 -9.96
N ARG A 94 -21.10 15.79 -10.91
CA ARG A 94 -20.26 16.08 -12.09
C ARG A 94 -18.92 16.71 -11.72
N GLU A 95 -18.89 17.51 -10.65
CA GLU A 95 -17.70 18.18 -10.16
C GLU A 95 -17.33 17.67 -8.75
N PRO A 96 -16.03 17.62 -8.42
CA PRO A 96 -15.57 17.31 -7.07
C PRO A 96 -16.10 18.31 -6.03
N PRO A 97 -16.44 17.85 -4.81
CA PRO A 97 -16.86 18.73 -3.74
C PRO A 97 -15.72 19.66 -3.30
N ILE A 98 -16.08 20.85 -2.82
CA ILE A 98 -15.13 21.79 -2.21
C ILE A 98 -14.55 21.16 -0.94
N LEU A 99 -13.26 21.37 -0.70
CA LEU A 99 -12.57 20.88 0.48
C LEU A 99 -13.22 21.45 1.75
N GLN A 100 -13.66 20.56 2.64
CA GLN A 100 -14.28 20.91 3.92
C GLN A 100 -13.23 21.12 5.02
N ALA A 101 -13.65 21.58 6.19
CA ALA A 101 -12.75 21.72 7.33
C ALA A 101 -12.17 20.35 7.76
N HIS A 102 -10.89 20.35 8.13
CA HIS A 102 -10.17 19.19 8.62
C HIS A 102 -9.42 19.53 9.91
N SER A 103 -9.48 18.64 10.90
CA SER A 103 -8.82 18.81 12.21
C SER A 103 -7.93 17.62 12.52
N GLY A 104 -6.75 17.57 11.89
CA GLY A 104 -5.76 16.52 12.13
C GLY A 104 -6.12 15.17 11.52
N THR A 105 -6.87 15.16 10.41
CA THR A 105 -7.30 13.93 9.73
C THR A 105 -6.23 13.40 8.77
N ASP A 106 -6.14 12.08 8.64
CA ASP A 106 -5.27 11.45 7.65
C ASP A 106 -5.99 11.33 6.30
N ILE A 107 -5.30 11.68 5.21
CA ILE A 107 -5.89 11.78 3.86
C ILE A 107 -5.06 10.97 2.87
N LEU A 108 -5.71 10.15 2.06
CA LEU A 108 -5.11 9.47 0.92
C LEU A 108 -5.58 10.16 -0.37
N LEU A 109 -4.65 10.60 -1.20
CA LEU A 109 -4.95 11.29 -2.46
C LEU A 109 -4.37 10.51 -3.63
N ARG A 110 -5.20 10.25 -4.64
CA ARG A 110 -4.78 9.68 -5.91
C ARG A 110 -4.62 10.79 -6.94
N LEU A 111 -3.47 10.84 -7.60
CA LEU A 111 -3.22 11.83 -8.63
C LEU A 111 -4.20 11.67 -9.81
N PRO A 112 -4.75 12.78 -10.33
CA PRO A 112 -5.75 12.75 -11.38
C PRO A 112 -5.13 12.44 -12.75
N ALA A 113 -5.97 12.06 -13.72
CA ALA A 113 -5.62 11.98 -15.14
C ALA A 113 -4.39 11.09 -15.46
N GLY A 114 -4.14 10.04 -14.66
CA GLY A 114 -3.00 9.14 -14.85
C GLY A 114 -1.63 9.76 -14.58
N LYS A 115 -1.60 10.95 -13.96
CA LYS A 115 -0.36 11.61 -13.54
C LYS A 115 0.36 10.80 -12.48
N ARG A 116 1.68 10.90 -12.50
CA ARG A 116 2.59 10.33 -11.52
C ARG A 116 3.30 11.43 -10.75
N LEU A 117 3.90 11.08 -9.62
CA LEU A 117 4.67 11.99 -8.79
C LEU A 117 5.83 12.65 -9.55
N ARG A 118 6.46 11.91 -10.46
CA ARG A 118 7.52 12.45 -11.34
C ARG A 118 7.01 13.50 -12.34
N ASP A 119 5.70 13.55 -12.59
CA ASP A 119 5.08 14.44 -13.56
C ASP A 119 4.59 15.75 -12.90
N ILE A 120 4.81 15.93 -11.58
CA ILE A 120 4.41 17.10 -10.81
C ILE A 120 5.58 17.60 -9.94
N LYS A 121 5.59 18.88 -9.63
CA LYS A 121 6.62 19.53 -8.78
C LYS A 121 6.10 19.91 -7.41
N TRP A 122 4.79 20.01 -7.22
CA TRP A 122 4.20 20.44 -5.95
C TRP A 122 2.79 19.86 -5.77
N LEU A 123 2.41 19.74 -4.49
CA LEU A 123 1.05 19.54 -4.01
C LEU A 123 0.66 20.77 -3.19
N SER A 124 -0.52 21.34 -3.45
CA SER A 124 -1.01 22.55 -2.79
C SER A 124 -2.46 22.39 -2.33
N VAL A 125 -2.84 23.16 -1.31
CA VAL A 125 -4.21 23.52 -1.02
C VAL A 125 -4.48 24.86 -1.70
N TRP A 126 -5.26 24.85 -2.77
CA TRP A 126 -5.45 25.99 -3.66
C TRP A 126 -6.90 26.45 -3.65
N CYS A 127 -7.12 27.76 -3.53
CA CYS A 127 -8.44 28.37 -3.72
C CYS A 127 -8.56 28.87 -5.16
N ARG A 128 -9.37 28.18 -5.95
CA ARG A 128 -9.57 28.49 -7.38
C ARG A 128 -10.23 29.86 -7.57
N ARG A 129 -11.24 30.18 -6.76
CA ARG A 129 -11.97 31.46 -6.83
C ARG A 129 -11.09 32.70 -6.67
N PHE A 130 -10.09 32.63 -5.79
CA PHE A 130 -9.17 33.76 -5.52
C PHE A 130 -7.78 33.57 -6.09
N THR A 131 -7.54 32.49 -6.83
CA THR A 131 -6.25 32.15 -7.43
C THR A 131 -5.09 32.25 -6.44
N VAL A 132 -5.28 31.69 -5.24
CA VAL A 132 -4.34 31.81 -4.13
C VAL A 132 -3.99 30.45 -3.52
N ASN A 133 -2.72 30.30 -3.18
CA ASN A 133 -2.16 29.14 -2.51
C ASN A 133 -2.30 29.31 -0.98
N PHE A 134 -3.01 28.40 -0.32
CA PHE A 134 -3.13 28.38 1.13
C PHE A 134 -2.00 27.63 1.83
N GLY A 135 -1.34 26.73 1.11
CA GLY A 135 -0.22 25.94 1.60
C GLY A 135 0.24 24.94 0.54
N ASP A 136 1.53 24.63 0.53
CA ASP A 136 2.10 23.68 -0.43
C ASP A 136 3.24 22.83 0.17
N VAL A 137 3.62 21.82 -0.60
CA VAL A 137 4.86 21.09 -0.46
C VAL A 137 5.42 20.78 -1.84
N PHE A 138 6.74 20.88 -1.99
CA PHE A 138 7.43 20.52 -3.23
C PHE A 138 7.83 19.05 -3.24
N ILE A 139 7.71 18.42 -4.41
CA ILE A 139 8.16 17.05 -4.65
C ILE A 139 9.69 17.07 -4.81
N PRO A 140 10.45 16.33 -3.99
CA PRO A 140 11.90 16.26 -4.14
C PRO A 140 12.31 15.69 -5.51
N ALA A 141 13.27 16.31 -6.19
CA ALA A 141 13.69 15.89 -7.53
C ALA A 141 14.25 14.45 -7.58
N GLY A 142 14.80 13.95 -6.47
CA GLY A 142 15.30 12.58 -6.33
C GLY A 142 14.35 11.66 -5.56
N LEU A 143 13.06 12.01 -5.47
CA LEU A 143 12.07 11.16 -4.81
C LEU A 143 11.97 9.83 -5.55
N ASP A 144 12.23 8.74 -4.84
CA ASP A 144 11.98 7.38 -5.30
C ASP A 144 10.83 6.78 -4.49
N PRO A 145 9.61 6.75 -5.04
CA PRO A 145 8.45 6.17 -4.36
C PRO A 145 8.56 4.64 -4.23
N PRO A 146 7.99 4.06 -3.17
CA PRO A 146 7.85 2.61 -3.04
C PRO A 146 7.02 2.03 -4.21
N ARG A 147 7.32 0.80 -4.61
CA ARG A 147 6.70 0.16 -5.79
C ARG A 147 6.40 -1.32 -5.55
N PRO A 148 5.30 -1.86 -6.11
CA PRO A 148 5.03 -3.30 -6.04
C PRO A 148 6.22 -4.13 -6.51
N ARG A 149 6.47 -5.26 -5.84
CA ARG A 149 7.56 -6.18 -6.20
C ARG A 149 7.00 -7.45 -6.83
N VAL A 150 7.50 -7.81 -8.00
CA VAL A 150 7.25 -9.12 -8.60
C VAL A 150 8.25 -10.13 -8.06
N LEU A 151 7.74 -11.25 -7.58
CA LEU A 151 8.45 -12.45 -7.16
C LEU A 151 8.23 -13.56 -8.19
N PRO A 152 9.09 -14.59 -8.22
CA PRO A 152 8.84 -15.80 -8.99
C PRO A 152 7.53 -16.51 -8.59
N GLU A 153 7.08 -17.46 -9.40
CA GLU A 153 6.04 -18.41 -9.01
C GLU A 153 6.43 -19.25 -7.79
N PHE A 154 5.45 -19.92 -7.18
CA PHE A 154 5.75 -20.93 -6.16
C PHE A 154 6.70 -22.00 -6.68
N LYS A 155 7.73 -22.32 -5.90
CA LYS A 155 8.51 -23.54 -6.08
C LYS A 155 7.58 -24.73 -5.97
N ARG A 156 7.46 -25.50 -7.05
CA ARG A 156 6.53 -26.64 -7.16
C ARG A 156 7.12 -27.85 -6.43
N LEU A 157 6.56 -28.22 -5.29
CA LEU A 157 7.07 -29.35 -4.49
C LEU A 157 6.06 -30.50 -4.40
N ALA A 158 4.80 -30.20 -4.10
CA ALA A 158 3.78 -31.23 -3.95
C ALA A 158 2.38 -30.71 -4.29
N HIS A 159 1.42 -31.64 -4.38
CA HIS A 159 -0.01 -31.34 -4.48
C HIS A 159 -0.42 -30.43 -5.65
N GLY A 160 0.32 -30.53 -6.77
CA GLY A 160 0.08 -29.73 -7.96
C GLY A 160 0.24 -28.23 -7.77
N LEU A 161 0.83 -27.77 -6.65
CA LEU A 161 0.98 -26.36 -6.33
C LEU A 161 1.80 -25.65 -7.40
N ARG A 162 1.20 -24.64 -8.05
CA ARG A 162 1.84 -23.73 -8.99
C ARG A 162 1.05 -22.43 -9.08
N SER A 163 1.70 -21.38 -9.55
CA SER A 163 1.08 -20.08 -9.78
C SER A 163 1.77 -19.39 -10.97
N GLY A 164 1.29 -18.24 -11.40
CA GLY A 164 2.13 -17.28 -12.10
C GLY A 164 3.08 -16.56 -11.13
N ASN A 165 3.80 -15.56 -11.64
CA ASN A 165 4.65 -14.69 -10.82
C ASN A 165 3.81 -13.94 -9.77
N ILE A 166 4.23 -14.03 -8.51
CA ILE A 166 3.51 -13.44 -7.38
C ILE A 166 3.89 -11.97 -7.25
N SER A 167 2.92 -11.10 -6.97
CA SER A 167 3.19 -9.67 -6.74
C SER A 167 2.98 -9.31 -5.28
N VAL A 168 3.97 -8.70 -4.65
CA VAL A 168 3.83 -7.98 -3.37
C VAL A 168 3.32 -6.58 -3.70
N LEU A 169 2.01 -6.35 -3.50
CA LEU A 169 1.35 -5.11 -3.88
C LEU A 169 1.64 -3.97 -2.90
N ASP A 170 1.68 -4.30 -1.62
CA ASP A 170 1.98 -3.37 -0.52
C ASP A 170 2.62 -4.14 0.65
N ALA A 171 2.80 -3.47 1.78
CA ALA A 171 3.44 -4.03 2.97
C ALA A 171 2.73 -5.27 3.55
N LYS A 172 1.51 -5.61 3.11
CA LYS A 172 0.70 -6.74 3.61
C LYS A 172 0.08 -7.60 2.51
N THR A 173 -0.15 -7.08 1.31
CA THR A 173 -0.96 -7.74 0.29
C THR A 173 -0.10 -8.46 -0.74
N PHE A 174 -0.39 -9.74 -0.97
CA PHE A 174 0.13 -10.52 -2.08
C PHE A 174 -0.98 -10.76 -3.10
N TYR A 175 -0.66 -10.57 -4.38
CA TYR A 175 -1.46 -11.05 -5.51
C TYR A 175 -0.81 -12.29 -6.10
N ILE A 176 -1.60 -13.36 -6.23
CA ILE A 176 -1.16 -14.68 -6.69
C ILE A 176 -2.01 -15.04 -7.92
N PRO A 177 -1.50 -14.84 -9.14
CA PRO A 177 -2.24 -15.18 -10.35
C PRO A 177 -2.19 -16.67 -10.66
N ASN A 178 -3.20 -17.18 -11.34
CA ASN A 178 -3.27 -18.54 -11.89
C ASN A 178 -2.86 -19.60 -10.86
N LEU A 179 -3.38 -19.52 -9.64
CA LEU A 179 -3.08 -20.45 -8.57
C LEU A 179 -3.71 -21.82 -8.86
N HIS A 180 -2.93 -22.89 -8.78
CA HIS A 180 -3.41 -24.26 -8.80
C HIS A 180 -2.95 -24.99 -7.55
N TYR A 181 -3.83 -25.81 -6.97
CA TYR A 181 -3.56 -26.72 -5.87
C TYR A 181 -4.66 -27.79 -5.86
N ASP A 182 -4.29 -29.06 -5.70
CA ASP A 182 -5.24 -30.18 -5.86
C ASP A 182 -6.27 -30.30 -4.72
N GLY A 183 -6.07 -29.61 -3.58
CA GLY A 183 -6.96 -29.66 -2.43
C GLY A 183 -6.81 -30.93 -1.57
N ALA A 184 -5.84 -31.80 -1.85
CA ALA A 184 -5.71 -33.10 -1.19
C ALA A 184 -4.99 -33.04 0.18
N GLY A 185 -4.37 -31.91 0.52
CA GLY A 185 -3.78 -31.70 1.85
C GLY A 185 -4.88 -31.47 2.89
N PRO A 186 -4.97 -32.31 3.93
CA PRO A 186 -6.07 -32.27 4.90
C PRO A 186 -6.07 -31.02 5.79
N ASP A 187 -4.89 -30.41 5.99
CA ASP A 187 -4.69 -29.27 6.89
C ASP A 187 -3.71 -28.25 6.27
N ALA A 188 -3.96 -27.87 5.02
CA ALA A 188 -3.12 -26.98 4.22
C ALA A 188 -3.54 -25.51 4.33
N TYR A 189 -2.57 -24.59 4.43
CA TYR A 189 -2.79 -23.15 4.61
C TYR A 189 -1.80 -22.30 3.82
N PHE A 190 -2.17 -21.05 3.54
CA PHE A 190 -1.17 -20.03 3.29
C PHE A 190 -0.38 -19.78 4.56
N TRP A 191 0.94 -19.74 4.44
CA TRP A 191 1.86 -19.80 5.56
C TRP A 191 3.05 -18.88 5.30
N VAL A 192 3.44 -18.11 6.31
CA VAL A 192 4.59 -17.19 6.20
C VAL A 192 5.49 -17.34 7.41
N GLY A 193 6.76 -17.01 7.27
CA GLY A 193 7.68 -17.08 8.40
C GLY A 193 9.09 -16.71 8.01
N ASN A 194 10.02 -16.98 8.93
CA ASN A 194 11.39 -16.49 8.84
C ASN A 194 12.37 -17.66 8.68
N GLY A 195 13.56 -17.35 8.19
CA GLY A 195 14.60 -18.32 7.93
C GLY A 195 14.76 -18.64 6.44
N SER A 196 15.66 -19.55 6.15
CA SER A 196 16.02 -19.91 4.78
C SER A 196 14.95 -20.73 4.05
N GLU A 197 14.06 -21.40 4.80
CA GLU A 197 13.01 -22.27 4.25
C GLU A 197 11.75 -22.30 5.12
N PRO A 198 10.58 -22.64 4.53
CA PRO A 198 9.34 -22.89 5.26
C PRO A 198 9.47 -23.97 6.33
N ASN A 199 8.88 -23.71 7.49
CA ASN A 199 8.99 -24.58 8.65
C ASN A 199 7.72 -24.53 9.52
N PRO A 200 7.58 -25.46 10.50
CA PRO A 200 6.36 -25.57 11.31
C PRO A 200 6.03 -24.35 12.18
N PHE A 201 7.00 -23.45 12.43
CA PHE A 201 6.81 -22.28 13.30
C PHE A 201 6.34 -21.02 12.55
N GLY A 202 5.95 -21.15 11.29
CA GLY A 202 5.34 -20.05 10.56
C GLY A 202 3.96 -19.64 11.10
N THR A 203 3.41 -18.60 10.49
CA THR A 203 2.14 -17.99 10.83
C THR A 203 1.15 -18.25 9.71
N LYS A 204 -0.07 -18.65 10.09
CA LYS A 204 -1.19 -18.86 9.17
C LYS A 204 -1.65 -17.53 8.57
N VAL A 205 -1.84 -17.49 7.25
CA VAL A 205 -2.38 -16.32 6.53
C VAL A 205 -3.81 -16.65 6.09
N PRO A 206 -4.79 -15.76 6.31
CA PRO A 206 -6.14 -15.95 5.77
C PRO A 206 -6.12 -16.08 4.24
N ASN A 207 -7.01 -16.91 3.71
CA ASN A 207 -7.20 -17.01 2.26
C ASN A 207 -7.93 -15.77 1.69
N GLU A 208 -8.26 -15.82 0.41
CA GLU A 208 -8.92 -14.72 -0.33
C GLU A 208 -10.29 -14.32 0.23
N MET A 209 -10.92 -15.20 1.01
CA MET A 209 -12.20 -14.96 1.68
C MET A 209 -12.02 -14.55 3.16
N GLY A 210 -10.78 -14.31 3.60
CA GLY A 210 -10.47 -14.04 5.01
C GLY A 210 -10.59 -15.27 5.92
N SER A 211 -10.66 -16.48 5.37
CA SER A 211 -10.81 -17.72 6.12
C SER A 211 -9.47 -18.29 6.58
N LEU A 212 -9.43 -18.83 7.80
CA LEU A 212 -8.31 -19.57 8.37
C LEU A 212 -8.56 -21.09 8.40
N HIS A 213 -9.59 -21.57 7.70
CA HIS A 213 -9.87 -22.98 7.47
C HIS A 213 -8.90 -23.59 6.43
N PRO A 214 -8.76 -24.93 6.39
CA PRO A 214 -7.94 -25.58 5.36
C PRO A 214 -8.30 -25.11 3.95
N LEU A 215 -7.29 -24.93 3.12
CA LEU A 215 -7.44 -24.49 1.75
C LEU A 215 -8.21 -25.52 0.93
N ARG A 216 -9.20 -25.04 0.17
CA ARG A 216 -9.80 -25.79 -0.93
C ARG A 216 -8.78 -25.99 -2.07
N GLY A 217 -9.13 -26.83 -3.03
CA GLY A 217 -8.43 -26.85 -4.31
C GLY A 217 -8.59 -25.54 -5.09
N TYR A 218 -7.57 -25.22 -5.88
CA TYR A 218 -7.52 -24.10 -6.82
C TYR A 218 -7.23 -24.64 -8.23
N GLN A 219 -7.90 -24.09 -9.24
CA GLN A 219 -7.88 -24.48 -10.65
C GLN A 219 -7.62 -23.27 -11.57
N GLY A 220 -6.63 -22.45 -11.22
CA GLY A 220 -6.17 -21.32 -12.04
C GLY A 220 -6.80 -19.99 -11.65
N GLU A 221 -7.19 -19.81 -10.40
CA GLU A 221 -7.75 -18.55 -9.91
C GLU A 221 -6.67 -17.50 -9.64
N ASP A 222 -7.04 -16.24 -9.87
CA ASP A 222 -6.29 -15.08 -9.43
C ASP A 222 -6.82 -14.65 -8.06
N ILE A 223 -5.95 -14.58 -7.07
CA ILE A 223 -6.35 -14.24 -5.71
C ILE A 223 -5.46 -13.15 -5.10
N GLU A 224 -6.02 -12.45 -4.12
CA GLU A 224 -5.28 -11.58 -3.22
C GLU A 224 -5.42 -12.08 -1.79
N ILE A 225 -4.31 -12.12 -1.06
CA ILE A 225 -4.28 -12.46 0.36
C ILE A 225 -3.53 -11.38 1.13
N GLN A 226 -3.93 -11.17 2.38
CA GLN A 226 -3.33 -10.16 3.25
C GLN A 226 -2.72 -10.79 4.49
N LEU A 227 -1.51 -10.35 4.82
CA LEU A 227 -0.85 -10.73 6.07
C LEU A 227 -1.70 -10.34 7.29
N PRO A 228 -1.82 -11.24 8.29
CA PRO A 228 -2.68 -11.01 9.43
C PRO A 228 -2.10 -9.96 10.39
N GLU A 229 -2.99 -9.40 11.21
CA GLU A 229 -2.64 -8.52 12.34
C GLU A 229 -1.67 -7.37 11.96
N ARG A 230 -0.54 -7.27 12.66
CA ARG A 230 0.52 -6.28 12.46
C ARG A 230 1.67 -6.82 11.61
N LEU A 231 1.56 -8.04 11.09
CA LEU A 231 2.60 -8.64 10.27
C LEU A 231 2.74 -7.87 8.95
N THR A 232 3.97 -7.76 8.46
CA THR A 232 4.28 -7.13 7.17
C THR A 232 5.30 -7.98 6.43
N VAL A 233 5.41 -7.75 5.12
CA VAL A 233 6.39 -8.43 4.26
C VAL A 233 7.84 -8.21 4.69
N TYR A 234 8.11 -7.14 5.44
CA TYR A 234 9.43 -6.86 6.01
C TYR A 234 9.81 -7.76 7.18
N ALA A 235 8.83 -8.44 7.76
CA ALA A 235 9.01 -9.30 8.92
C ALA A 235 9.06 -10.79 8.57
N VAL A 236 8.91 -11.16 7.29
CA VAL A 236 8.84 -12.54 6.80
C VAL A 236 9.81 -12.76 5.63
N ASP A 237 10.26 -14.00 5.49
CA ASP A 237 11.31 -14.40 4.53
C ASP A 237 10.75 -15.25 3.38
N TRP A 238 9.56 -15.82 3.56
CA TRP A 238 8.90 -16.65 2.58
C TRP A 238 7.38 -16.63 2.73
N LEU A 239 6.69 -16.89 1.61
CA LEU A 239 5.28 -17.24 1.52
C LEU A 239 5.19 -18.67 0.99
N ALA A 240 4.37 -19.51 1.62
CA ALA A 240 4.24 -20.92 1.31
C ALA A 240 2.78 -21.40 1.34
N VAL A 241 2.54 -22.56 0.72
CA VAL A 241 1.42 -23.42 1.10
C VAL A 241 1.98 -24.56 1.94
N TRP A 242 1.52 -24.65 3.19
CA TRP A 242 2.05 -25.57 4.19
C TRP A 242 0.94 -26.42 4.78
N CYS A 243 1.16 -27.73 4.84
CA CYS A 243 0.29 -28.64 5.57
C CYS A 243 0.79 -28.82 7.01
N VAL A 244 -0.02 -28.39 7.97
CA VAL A 244 0.33 -28.41 9.40
C VAL A 244 0.35 -29.83 9.95
N GLU A 245 -0.67 -30.64 9.62
CA GLU A 245 -0.79 -32.04 10.05
C GLU A 245 0.45 -32.88 9.71
N TYR A 246 0.91 -32.81 8.45
CA TYR A 246 2.08 -33.56 7.98
C TYR A 246 3.39 -32.78 8.04
N ARG A 247 3.38 -31.53 8.52
CA ARG A 247 4.54 -30.62 8.53
C ARG A 247 5.26 -30.57 7.18
N HIS A 248 4.48 -30.46 6.11
CA HIS A 248 4.96 -30.62 4.74
C HIS A 248 4.79 -29.33 3.93
N ASN A 249 5.88 -28.90 3.30
CA ASN A 249 5.92 -27.75 2.40
C ASN A 249 5.46 -28.15 1.00
N PHE A 250 4.28 -27.69 0.58
CA PHE A 250 3.77 -27.97 -0.77
C PHE A 250 4.41 -27.09 -1.84
N GLY A 251 4.98 -25.97 -1.40
CA GLY A 251 5.76 -25.07 -2.22
C GLY A 251 5.78 -23.66 -1.63
N HIS A 252 6.75 -22.87 -2.06
CA HIS A 252 7.01 -21.55 -1.49
C HIS A 252 7.72 -20.62 -2.46
N VAL A 253 7.69 -19.33 -2.13
CA VAL A 253 8.49 -18.28 -2.74
C VAL A 253 9.24 -17.53 -1.65
N MET A 254 10.50 -17.20 -1.90
CA MET A 254 11.32 -16.40 -0.98
C MET A 254 11.07 -14.91 -1.21
N LEU A 255 11.03 -14.14 -0.14
CA LEU A 255 10.96 -12.69 -0.18
C LEU A 255 12.38 -12.10 -0.14
N PRO A 256 12.72 -11.20 -1.07
CA PRO A 256 14.02 -10.54 -1.06
C PRO A 256 14.08 -9.53 0.10
N LYS A 257 15.29 -9.30 0.65
CA LYS A 257 15.46 -8.43 1.82
C LYS A 257 15.46 -6.94 1.47
N ASP A 258 15.53 -6.58 0.19
CA ASP A 258 15.57 -5.22 -0.35
C ASP A 258 14.19 -4.74 -0.87
N LEU A 259 13.10 -5.29 -0.33
CA LEU A 259 11.76 -4.77 -0.59
C LEU A 259 11.66 -3.29 -0.21
N ASP A 260 11.11 -2.49 -1.14
CA ASP A 260 10.65 -1.11 -0.94
C ASP A 260 9.25 -1.03 -1.60
N VAL A 261 8.26 -1.56 -0.88
CA VAL A 261 6.87 -1.69 -1.35
C VAL A 261 5.97 -0.63 -0.69
N PRO A 262 4.83 -0.28 -1.31
CA PRO A 262 3.88 0.67 -0.74
C PRO A 262 3.43 0.31 0.68
N PRO A 263 3.10 1.29 1.53
CA PRO A 263 2.46 1.03 2.83
C PRO A 263 1.04 0.49 2.63
N ALA A 264 0.48 -0.30 3.55
CA ALA A 264 -0.89 -0.81 3.44
C ALA A 264 -1.92 0.16 4.09
N LEU A 265 -2.23 1.27 3.41
CA LEU A 265 -3.12 2.34 3.92
C LEU A 265 -4.55 2.28 3.35
N GLY A 266 -4.91 1.18 2.67
CA GLY A 266 -6.20 1.02 2.02
C GLY A 266 -6.25 1.49 0.56
N GLN A 267 -5.09 1.82 -0.04
CA GLN A 267 -5.01 2.18 -1.46
C GLN A 267 -5.17 0.97 -2.40
N THR A 268 -4.85 -0.23 -1.91
CA THR A 268 -5.04 -1.49 -2.63
C THR A 268 -6.50 -1.92 -2.46
N LYS A 269 -7.29 -1.82 -3.55
CA LYS A 269 -8.67 -2.32 -3.55
C LYS A 269 -8.63 -3.84 -3.65
N ILE A 270 -8.94 -4.54 -2.57
CA ILE A 270 -9.16 -5.99 -2.63
C ILE A 270 -10.35 -6.22 -3.54
N THR A 271 -10.12 -6.84 -4.69
CA THR A 271 -11.22 -7.31 -5.53
C THR A 271 -11.78 -8.56 -4.86
N VAL A 272 -12.70 -8.38 -3.90
CA VAL A 272 -13.54 -9.50 -3.47
C VAL A 272 -14.45 -9.78 -4.65
N SER A 273 -14.15 -10.80 -5.43
CA SER A 273 -15.10 -11.37 -6.38
C SER A 273 -16.25 -12.01 -5.60
N LEU A 274 -17.11 -11.16 -5.01
CA LEU A 274 -18.42 -11.54 -4.54
C LEU A 274 -19.15 -12.05 -5.78
N GLY A 275 -19.51 -13.34 -5.76
CA GLY A 275 -20.25 -14.00 -6.83
C GLY A 275 -21.45 -13.16 -7.24
N GLY A 276 -21.32 -12.50 -8.39
CA GLY A 276 -22.31 -11.60 -8.95
C GLY A 276 -22.05 -11.52 -10.43
N VAL A 277 -22.90 -12.20 -11.20
CA VAL A 277 -22.93 -12.27 -12.66
C VAL A 277 -22.43 -10.96 -13.28
N VAL A 278 -21.26 -11.01 -13.91
CA VAL A 278 -20.84 -9.94 -14.84
C VAL A 278 -21.76 -10.05 -16.06
N LYS A 279 -22.83 -9.26 -16.08
CA LYS A 279 -23.48 -8.89 -17.33
C LYS A 279 -22.48 -8.02 -18.09
N VAL A 280 -21.82 -8.66 -19.06
CA VAL A 280 -21.08 -7.96 -20.10
C VAL A 280 -22.06 -7.01 -20.78
N TRP A 281 -21.83 -5.71 -20.65
CA TRP A 281 -22.52 -4.70 -21.43
C TRP A 281 -22.00 -4.83 -22.87
N GLY A 282 -22.70 -5.61 -23.68
CA GLY A 282 -22.52 -5.62 -25.13
C GLY A 282 -22.91 -4.25 -25.68
N THR A 283 -21.97 -3.61 -26.36
CA THR A 283 -22.18 -2.40 -27.15
C THR A 283 -23.29 -2.64 -28.17
N ARG A 284 -24.36 -1.82 -28.10
CA ARG A 284 -25.32 -1.69 -29.19
C ARG A 284 -24.67 -0.89 -30.31
N GLU A 285 -24.12 -1.58 -31.30
CA GLU A 285 -24.11 -1.09 -32.68
C GLU A 285 -25.40 -1.67 -33.31
N GLY A 286 -26.32 -0.89 -33.88
CA GLY A 286 -26.13 0.17 -34.85
C GLY A 286 -27.04 -0.23 -36.01
N TRP A 287 -28.22 0.38 -36.09
CA TRP A 287 -29.21 0.08 -37.12
C TRP A 287 -28.63 0.41 -38.50
N LYS A 288 -28.70 -0.53 -39.45
CA LYS A 288 -28.66 -0.25 -40.88
C LYS A 288 -29.70 -1.11 -41.60
N THR A 289 -30.80 -0.46 -41.95
CA THR A 289 -31.73 -0.82 -43.03
C THR A 289 -31.08 -0.60 -44.39
N TRP A 290 -31.22 -1.55 -45.33
CA TRP A 290 -31.25 -1.49 -46.82
C TRP A 290 -31.45 -2.96 -47.26
N VAL A 291 -32.34 -3.42 -48.13
CA VAL A 291 -33.39 -2.93 -49.06
C VAL A 291 -34.53 -3.93 -48.99
#